data_AF-A0A2U3KMF9-F1
#
_entry.id   AF-A0A2U3KMF9-F1
#
_cell.length_a   1.000
_cell.length_b   1.000
_cell.length_c   1.000
_cell.angle_alpha   90.00
_cell.angle_beta   90.00
_cell.angle_gamma   90.00
#
_symmetry.space_group_name_H-M   'P 1'
#
loop_
_entity.id
_entity.type
_entity.pdbx_description
1 polymer ?
#
loop_
_entity_poly.entity_id
_entity_poly.type
_entity_poly.pdbx_seq_one_letter_code
_entity_poly.pdbx_strand_id
1 'polypeptide(L)'
;MEPTTNQTDHAACIGKVQVLGLIAKGCTAAQAACLKQLRESGYHKTLALTWAQFCPQYFGISRDTADQQIRYLDELGAAWFRLNEVVRISPKTFRRIRSLIQGESVEIDGEMVPITPENSARIRDAVLKMRSELSRPAPPAEPAAAYASPEVAHLRFEIARNLGNLASMVQRTNMPKDVEVLTSLIDSSVKKLGEIRSLLGAQRH
;
A
#
# COMPACT_ATOMS: atom_id res chain seq x y z
N MET A 1 30.09 29.35 11.37
CA MET A 1 30.37 29.11 9.93
C MET A 1 30.24 27.62 9.72
N GLU A 2 29.06 27.13 9.33
CA GLU A 2 28.83 25.72 8.94
C GLU A 2 27.86 25.68 7.71
N PRO A 3 28.21 26.18 6.50
CA PRO A 3 27.32 26.09 5.33
C PRO A 3 27.78 25.10 4.26
N THR A 4 28.96 24.50 4.35
CA THR A 4 29.61 23.80 3.21
C THR A 4 29.14 22.35 3.03
N THR A 5 28.91 21.62 4.12
CA THR A 5 28.56 20.18 4.05
C THR A 5 27.17 19.97 3.45
N ASN A 6 26.17 20.70 3.94
CA ASN A 6 24.76 20.50 3.53
C ASN A 6 24.49 20.89 2.07
N GLN A 7 25.21 21.90 1.54
CA GLN A 7 25.08 22.33 0.14
C GLN A 7 25.74 21.32 -0.83
N THR A 8 26.84 20.70 -0.42
CA THR A 8 27.53 19.64 -1.17
C THR A 8 26.66 18.38 -1.26
N ASP A 9 25.99 18.02 -0.16
CA ASP A 9 25.08 16.88 -0.11
C ASP A 9 23.86 17.07 -1.01
N HIS A 10 23.28 18.28 -1.05
CA HIS A 10 22.15 18.59 -1.94
C HIS A 10 22.54 18.56 -3.43
N ALA A 11 23.71 19.10 -3.79
CA ALA A 11 24.21 19.03 -5.17
C ALA A 11 24.45 17.58 -5.60
N ALA A 12 25.03 16.74 -4.72
CA ALA A 12 25.21 15.32 -4.97
C ALA A 12 23.86 14.59 -5.11
N CYS A 13 22.85 14.98 -4.32
CA CYS A 13 21.50 14.44 -4.39
C CYS A 13 20.84 14.74 -5.75
N ILE A 14 20.88 15.99 -6.20
CA ILE A 14 20.35 16.41 -7.50
C ILE A 14 21.03 15.63 -8.63
N GLY A 15 22.36 15.53 -8.60
CA GLY A 15 23.12 14.74 -9.58
C GLY A 15 22.71 13.27 -9.62
N LYS A 16 22.53 12.63 -8.46
CA LYS A 16 22.03 11.25 -8.37
C LYS A 16 20.66 11.09 -9.02
N VAL A 17 19.73 12.02 -8.77
CA VAL A 17 18.38 11.94 -9.35
C VAL A 17 18.43 12.09 -10.87
N GLN A 18 19.18 13.06 -11.38
CA GLN A 18 19.30 13.32 -12.82
C GLN A 18 19.95 12.14 -13.56
N VAL A 19 21.07 11.62 -13.06
CA VAL A 19 21.77 10.49 -13.69
C VAL A 19 20.94 9.21 -13.67
N LEU A 20 20.33 8.88 -12.52
CA LEU A 20 19.49 7.68 -12.43
C LEU A 20 18.18 7.82 -13.23
N GLY A 21 17.68 9.03 -13.42
CA GLY A 21 16.46 9.30 -14.19
C GLY A 21 16.64 9.05 -15.68
N LEU A 22 17.87 9.16 -16.18
CA LEU A 22 18.24 8.82 -17.55
C LEU A 22 18.39 7.30 -17.77
N ILE A 23 18.68 6.54 -16.72
CA ILE A 23 19.00 5.10 -16.79
C ILE A 23 17.77 4.24 -16.45
N ALA A 24 16.94 4.67 -15.50
CA ALA A 24 15.78 3.91 -15.06
C ALA A 24 14.50 4.31 -15.82
N LYS A 25 13.68 3.33 -16.22
CA LYS A 25 12.35 3.58 -16.80
C LYS A 25 11.35 4.23 -15.79
N GLY A 26 11.77 4.55 -14.56
CA GLY A 26 10.93 5.11 -13.49
C GLY A 26 11.73 5.60 -12.30
N CYS A 27 11.05 6.13 -11.27
CA CYS A 27 11.69 6.58 -10.04
C CYS A 27 12.17 5.38 -9.20
N THR A 28 13.40 5.43 -8.68
CA THR A 28 13.97 4.45 -7.76
C THR A 28 13.77 4.85 -6.29
N ALA A 29 13.98 3.92 -5.36
CA ALA A 29 13.91 4.23 -3.92
C ALA A 29 14.89 5.34 -3.52
N ALA A 30 16.10 5.31 -4.06
CA ALA A 30 17.14 6.30 -3.78
C ALA A 30 16.75 7.69 -4.33
N GLN A 31 16.12 7.74 -5.51
CA GLN A 31 15.63 8.99 -6.07
C GLN A 31 14.48 9.57 -5.25
N ALA A 32 13.52 8.75 -4.83
CA ALA A 32 12.43 9.19 -3.97
C ALA A 32 12.94 9.71 -2.61
N ALA A 33 13.94 9.04 -2.04
CA ALA A 33 14.58 9.47 -0.79
C ALA A 33 15.29 10.81 -0.96
N CYS A 34 16.00 10.99 -2.07
CA CYS A 34 16.64 12.27 -2.39
C CYS A 34 15.63 13.40 -2.58
N LEU A 35 14.54 13.16 -3.32
CA LEU A 35 13.45 14.13 -3.48
C LEU A 35 12.86 14.53 -2.13
N LYS A 36 12.64 13.56 -1.24
CA LYS A 36 12.16 13.80 0.13
C LYS A 36 13.13 14.69 0.90
N GLN A 37 14.42 14.35 0.91
CA GLN A 37 15.45 15.13 1.60
C GLN A 37 15.50 16.59 1.11
N LEU A 38 15.49 16.82 -0.21
CA LEU A 38 15.54 18.16 -0.79
C LEU A 38 14.27 18.99 -0.52
N ARG A 39 13.12 18.32 -0.40
CA ARG A 39 11.87 18.96 -0.03
C ARG A 39 11.86 19.35 1.44
N GLU A 40 12.27 18.44 2.32
CA GLU A 40 12.30 18.64 3.78
C GLU A 40 13.37 19.64 4.20
N SER A 41 14.53 19.66 3.56
CA SER A 41 15.59 20.64 3.82
C SER A 41 15.23 22.06 3.37
N GLY A 42 14.19 22.21 2.55
CA GLY A 42 13.78 23.49 2.01
C GLY A 42 14.77 24.08 1.01
N TYR A 43 15.65 23.28 0.42
CA TYR A 43 16.72 23.76 -0.47
C TYR A 43 16.21 24.62 -1.64
N HIS A 44 15.02 24.34 -2.17
CA HIS A 44 14.38 25.18 -3.18
C HIS A 44 14.26 26.66 -2.77
N LYS A 45 14.07 26.94 -1.48
CA LYS A 45 13.95 28.31 -0.94
C LYS A 45 15.27 29.07 -0.96
N THR A 46 16.41 28.38 -0.84
CA THR A 46 17.74 29.04 -0.90
C THR A 46 18.04 29.56 -2.30
N LEU A 47 17.37 28.99 -3.32
CA LEU A 47 17.42 29.43 -4.71
C LEU A 47 16.29 30.39 -5.08
N ALA A 48 15.52 30.87 -4.08
CA ALA A 48 14.32 31.70 -4.28
C ALA A 48 13.27 31.07 -5.21
N LEU A 49 13.21 29.73 -5.28
CA LEU A 49 12.24 28.99 -6.06
C LEU A 49 11.17 28.37 -5.17
N THR A 50 9.95 28.26 -5.67
CA THR A 50 8.93 27.40 -5.06
C THR A 50 9.21 25.94 -5.40
N TRP A 51 8.69 25.00 -4.60
CA TRP A 51 8.77 23.56 -4.94
C TRP A 51 8.21 23.26 -6.33
N ALA A 52 7.14 23.95 -6.73
CA ALA A 52 6.52 23.77 -8.05
C ALA A 52 7.37 24.25 -9.23
N GLN A 53 8.23 25.24 -9.02
CA GLN A 53 9.21 25.69 -10.02
C GLN A 53 10.47 24.83 -9.99
N PHE A 54 10.90 24.43 -8.79
CA PHE A 54 12.11 23.63 -8.58
C PHE A 54 12.01 22.24 -9.22
N CYS A 55 10.88 21.54 -9.07
CA CYS A 55 10.69 20.19 -9.60
C CYS A 55 10.93 20.06 -11.12
N PRO A 56 10.25 20.83 -11.99
CA PRO A 56 10.47 20.73 -13.43
C PRO A 56 11.87 21.22 -13.83
N GLN A 57 12.40 22.26 -13.16
CA GLN A 57 13.69 22.86 -13.52
C GLN A 57 14.89 21.94 -13.20
N TYR A 58 14.86 21.21 -12.08
CA TYR A 58 15.99 20.41 -11.63
C TYR A 58 15.82 18.90 -11.86
N PHE A 59 14.59 18.39 -11.92
CA PHE A 59 14.33 16.96 -12.06
C PHE A 59 13.51 16.60 -13.31
N GLY A 60 13.03 17.58 -14.08
CA GLY A 60 12.22 17.34 -15.27
C GLY A 60 10.85 16.69 -14.99
N ILE A 61 10.38 16.72 -13.73
CA ILE A 61 9.07 16.16 -13.33
C ILE A 61 8.17 17.23 -12.72
N SER A 62 6.85 17.04 -12.83
CA SER A 62 5.89 17.92 -12.17
C SER A 62 5.99 17.81 -10.64
N ARG A 63 5.57 18.87 -9.95
CA ARG A 63 5.41 18.89 -8.50
C ARG A 63 4.55 17.73 -7.99
N ASP A 64 3.44 17.45 -8.65
CA ASP A 64 2.55 16.36 -8.26
C ASP A 64 3.21 14.99 -8.43
N THR A 65 4.02 14.81 -9.47
CA THR A 65 4.81 13.59 -9.67
C THR A 65 5.83 13.43 -8.53
N ALA A 66 6.54 14.50 -8.18
CA ALA A 66 7.52 14.48 -7.09
C ALA A 66 6.86 14.17 -5.73
N ASP A 67 5.78 14.88 -5.40
CA ASP A 67 5.00 14.65 -4.18
C ASP A 67 4.44 13.22 -4.12
N GLN A 68 4.03 12.67 -5.26
CA GLN A 68 3.56 11.29 -5.35
C GLN A 68 4.68 10.26 -5.08
N GLN A 69 5.91 10.48 -5.58
CA GLN A 69 7.03 9.58 -5.28
C GLN A 69 7.41 9.62 -3.80
N ILE A 70 7.45 10.82 -3.20
CA ILE A 70 7.71 10.98 -1.76
C ILE A 70 6.63 10.24 -0.95
N ARG A 71 5.36 10.41 -1.30
CA ARG A 71 4.25 9.69 -0.65
C ARG A 71 4.38 8.18 -0.78
N TYR A 72 4.76 7.66 -1.94
CA TYR A 72 4.98 6.22 -2.09
C TYR A 72 6.15 5.71 -1.24
N LEU A 73 7.21 6.50 -1.09
CA LEU A 73 8.30 6.15 -0.18
C LEU A 73 7.82 6.10 1.27
N ASP A 74 7.04 7.09 1.71
CA ASP A 74 6.54 7.17 3.08
C ASP A 74 5.54 6.05 3.40
N GLU A 75 4.62 5.75 2.48
CA GLU A 75 3.55 4.76 2.71
C GLU A 75 3.99 3.31 2.45
N LEU A 76 4.77 3.09 1.39
CA LEU A 76 5.05 1.75 0.86
C LEU A 76 6.51 1.33 1.07
N GLY A 77 7.40 2.29 1.30
CA GLY A 77 8.81 2.06 1.54
C GLY A 77 9.61 1.72 0.28
N ALA A 78 10.92 1.49 0.47
CA ALA A 78 11.85 1.18 -0.62
C ALA A 78 11.52 -0.12 -1.38
N ALA A 79 10.86 -1.08 -0.71
CA ALA A 79 10.46 -2.35 -1.32
C ALA A 79 9.47 -2.17 -2.48
N TRP A 80 8.62 -1.14 -2.44
CA TRP A 80 7.73 -0.80 -3.54
C TRP A 80 8.48 -0.44 -4.81
N PHE A 81 9.49 0.43 -4.69
CA PHE A 81 10.28 0.89 -5.83
C PHE A 81 11.07 -0.25 -6.45
N ARG A 82 11.73 -1.08 -5.64
CA ARG A 82 12.47 -2.27 -6.12
C ARG A 82 11.57 -3.22 -6.91
N LEU A 83 10.40 -3.55 -6.35
CA LEU A 83 9.47 -4.44 -7.04
C LEU A 83 8.92 -3.79 -8.32
N ASN A 84 8.59 -2.50 -8.28
CA ASN A 84 8.02 -1.79 -9.41
C ASN A 84 9.03 -1.49 -10.54
N GLU A 85 10.33 -1.52 -10.26
CA GLU A 85 11.41 -1.50 -11.24
C GLU A 85 11.46 -2.79 -12.06
N VAL A 86 11.22 -3.94 -11.42
CA VAL A 86 11.24 -5.26 -12.05
C VAL A 86 9.90 -5.61 -12.68
N VAL A 87 8.80 -5.33 -11.99
CA VAL A 87 7.43 -5.65 -12.42
C VAL A 87 6.52 -4.45 -12.17
N ARG A 88 5.99 -3.86 -13.25
CA ARG A 88 5.02 -2.77 -13.14
C ARG A 88 3.73 -3.24 -12.48
N ILE A 89 3.48 -2.74 -11.26
CA ILE A 89 2.29 -3.06 -10.49
C ILE A 89 1.66 -1.78 -9.95
N SER A 90 0.42 -1.87 -9.46
CA SER A 90 -0.26 -0.73 -8.84
C SER A 90 0.03 -0.67 -7.33
N PRO A 91 -0.04 0.51 -6.68
CA PRO A 91 0.08 0.63 -5.22
C PRO A 91 -0.92 -0.26 -4.47
N LYS A 92 -2.14 -0.39 -4.99
CA LYS A 92 -3.17 -1.27 -4.44
C LYS A 92 -2.74 -2.74 -4.48
N THR A 93 -2.13 -3.17 -5.59
CA THR A 93 -1.58 -4.52 -5.73
C THR A 93 -0.45 -4.76 -4.75
N PHE A 94 0.50 -3.82 -4.64
CA PHE A 94 1.62 -3.94 -3.72
C PHE A 94 1.16 -4.08 -2.26
N ARG A 95 0.21 -3.26 -1.82
CA ARG A 95 -0.34 -3.36 -0.46
C ARG A 95 -0.92 -4.74 -0.15
N ARG A 96 -1.47 -5.44 -1.16
CA ARG A 96 -2.03 -6.80 -0.99
C ARG A 96 -0.95 -7.88 -0.86
N ILE A 97 0.16 -7.73 -1.57
CA ILE A 97 1.26 -8.72 -1.57
C ILE A 97 2.37 -8.34 -0.59
N ARG A 98 2.26 -7.23 0.13
CA ARG A 98 3.33 -6.69 0.99
C ARG A 98 3.80 -7.70 2.03
N SER A 99 2.90 -8.50 2.58
CA SER A 99 3.24 -9.55 3.57
C SER A 99 4.10 -10.68 2.99
N LEU A 100 4.09 -10.87 1.67
CA LEU A 100 4.89 -11.87 0.96
C LEU A 100 6.29 -11.35 0.61
N ILE A 101 6.55 -10.05 0.81
CA ILE A 101 7.83 -9.44 0.48
C ILE A 101 8.69 -9.41 1.73
N GLN A 102 9.85 -10.06 1.68
CA GLN A 102 10.85 -10.05 2.74
C GLN A 102 12.18 -9.59 2.17
N GLY A 103 12.63 -8.40 2.61
CA GLY A 103 13.89 -7.80 2.15
C GLY A 103 13.91 -7.56 0.63
N GLU A 104 14.68 -8.38 -0.07
CA GLU A 104 14.89 -8.34 -1.53
C GLU A 104 14.24 -9.51 -2.26
N SER A 105 13.40 -10.28 -1.57
CA SER A 105 12.72 -11.45 -2.14
C SER A 105 11.21 -11.38 -1.94
N VAL A 106 10.48 -12.06 -2.81
CA VAL A 106 9.03 -12.23 -2.74
C VAL A 106 8.71 -13.72 -2.66
N GLU A 107 7.82 -14.09 -1.74
CA GLU A 107 7.32 -15.45 -1.61
C GLU A 107 6.35 -15.77 -2.76
N ILE A 108 6.65 -16.84 -3.51
CA ILE A 108 5.83 -17.35 -4.61
C ILE A 108 5.68 -18.86 -4.42
N ASP A 109 4.45 -19.32 -4.21
CA ASP A 109 4.12 -20.74 -3.98
C ASP A 109 4.98 -21.39 -2.87
N GLY A 110 5.31 -20.63 -1.81
CA GLY A 110 6.12 -21.08 -0.66
C GLY A 110 7.64 -20.97 -0.85
N GLU A 111 8.11 -20.49 -1.99
CA GLU A 111 9.54 -20.26 -2.29
C GLU A 111 9.88 -18.77 -2.27
N MET A 112 10.98 -18.40 -1.62
CA MET A 112 11.48 -17.02 -1.62
C MET A 112 12.26 -16.73 -2.91
N VAL A 113 11.64 -15.96 -3.81
CA VAL A 113 12.21 -15.60 -5.11
C VAL A 113 12.85 -14.22 -5.07
N PRO A 114 14.14 -14.07 -5.42
CA PRO A 114 14.79 -12.75 -5.48
C PRO A 114 14.13 -11.79 -6.47
N ILE A 115 13.93 -10.53 -6.08
CA ILE A 115 13.37 -9.47 -6.92
C ILE A 115 14.45 -8.95 -7.85
N THR A 116 14.69 -9.68 -8.93
CA THR A 116 15.68 -9.32 -9.96
C THR A 116 15.05 -9.34 -11.36
N PRO A 117 15.65 -8.66 -12.36
CA PRO A 117 15.16 -8.66 -13.73
C PRO A 117 14.95 -10.07 -14.33
N GLU A 118 15.81 -11.02 -13.96
CA GLU A 118 15.77 -12.42 -14.41
C GLU A 118 14.50 -13.14 -13.92
N ASN A 119 14.05 -12.82 -12.70
CA ASN A 119 12.83 -13.36 -12.12
C ASN A 119 11.57 -12.55 -12.50
N SER A 120 11.69 -11.49 -13.30
CA SER A 120 10.59 -10.56 -13.59
C SER A 120 9.36 -11.22 -14.19
N ALA A 121 9.54 -12.24 -15.06
CA ALA A 121 8.43 -12.99 -15.64
C ALA A 121 7.69 -13.81 -14.58
N ARG A 122 8.43 -14.61 -13.80
CA ARG A 122 7.89 -15.43 -12.69
C ARG A 122 7.14 -14.57 -11.67
N ILE A 123 7.73 -13.44 -11.27
CA ILE A 123 7.11 -12.51 -10.32
C ILE A 123 5.86 -11.87 -10.92
N ARG A 124 5.87 -11.49 -12.20
CA ARG A 124 4.70 -10.93 -12.89
C ARG A 124 3.54 -11.92 -12.92
N ASP A 125 3.82 -13.16 -13.28
CA ASP A 125 2.80 -14.21 -13.37
C ASP A 125 2.22 -14.52 -11.99
N ALA A 126 3.06 -14.61 -10.97
CA ALA A 126 2.62 -14.77 -9.58
C ALA A 126 1.72 -13.61 -9.13
N VAL A 127 2.11 -12.36 -9.41
CA VAL A 127 1.27 -11.19 -9.08
C VAL A 127 -0.04 -11.19 -9.87
N LEU A 128 -0.05 -11.61 -11.13
CA LEU A 128 -1.28 -11.74 -11.92
C LEU A 128 -2.21 -12.82 -11.37
N LYS A 129 -1.67 -13.99 -10.99
CA LYS A 129 -2.39 -15.06 -10.32
C LYS A 129 -2.97 -14.61 -8.98
N MET A 130 -2.17 -13.93 -8.14
CA MET A 130 -2.67 -13.35 -6.89
C MET A 130 -3.76 -12.29 -7.14
N ARG A 131 -3.63 -11.47 -8.20
CA ARG A 131 -4.67 -10.50 -8.56
C ARG A 131 -5.96 -11.19 -9.01
N SER A 132 -5.88 -12.28 -9.77
CA SER A 132 -7.08 -13.03 -10.19
C SER A 132 -7.72 -13.73 -9.01
N GLU A 133 -6.95 -14.33 -8.11
CA GLU A 133 -7.44 -14.95 -6.87
C GLU A 133 -8.11 -13.93 -5.93
N LEU A 134 -7.53 -12.73 -5.79
CA LEU A 134 -8.04 -11.66 -4.93
C LEU A 134 -9.10 -10.76 -5.60
N SER A 135 -9.34 -10.95 -6.91
CA SER A 135 -10.44 -10.31 -7.66
C SER A 135 -11.55 -11.30 -8.00
N ARG A 136 -11.32 -12.60 -7.80
CA ARG A 136 -12.36 -13.62 -7.81
C ARG A 136 -13.35 -13.19 -6.73
N PRO A 137 -14.63 -12.90 -7.05
CA PRO A 137 -15.64 -12.83 -6.01
C PRO A 137 -15.49 -14.13 -5.22
N ALA A 138 -15.47 -14.02 -3.89
CA ALA A 138 -15.32 -15.18 -3.02
C ALA A 138 -16.12 -16.32 -3.64
N PRO A 139 -15.51 -17.50 -3.92
CA PRO A 139 -16.26 -18.62 -4.47
C PRO A 139 -17.56 -18.69 -3.66
N PRO A 140 -18.74 -18.83 -4.32
CA PRO A 140 -19.97 -19.04 -3.59
C PRO A 140 -19.63 -20.07 -2.54
N ALA A 141 -19.82 -19.72 -1.26
CA ALA A 141 -19.46 -20.61 -0.17
C ALA A 141 -19.92 -22.02 -0.57
N GLU A 142 -19.04 -23.01 -0.45
CA GLU A 142 -19.34 -24.43 -0.68
C GLU A 142 -20.78 -24.76 -0.22
N PRO A 143 -21.44 -25.74 -0.87
CA PRO A 143 -22.91 -25.85 -1.04
C PRO A 143 -23.79 -25.89 0.21
N ALA A 144 -23.26 -25.71 1.42
CA ALA A 144 -24.02 -25.39 2.61
C ALA A 144 -24.93 -24.15 2.45
N ALA A 145 -24.56 -23.19 1.58
CA ALA A 145 -25.41 -22.04 1.26
C ALA A 145 -26.61 -22.39 0.35
N ALA A 146 -26.55 -23.49 -0.40
CA ALA A 146 -27.66 -23.93 -1.26
C ALA A 146 -28.80 -24.59 -0.46
N TYR A 147 -28.56 -24.94 0.80
CA TYR A 147 -29.54 -25.53 1.73
C TYR A 147 -29.92 -24.59 2.89
N ALA A 148 -29.45 -23.34 2.88
CA ALA A 148 -29.82 -22.37 3.91
C ALA A 148 -31.29 -21.94 3.70
N SER A 149 -32.06 -21.87 4.79
CA SER A 149 -33.41 -21.32 4.71
C SER A 149 -33.38 -19.86 4.21
N PRO A 150 -34.45 -19.37 3.58
CA PRO A 150 -34.52 -17.98 3.09
C PRO A 150 -34.16 -16.94 4.17
N GLU A 151 -34.49 -17.21 5.43
CA GLU A 151 -34.19 -16.37 6.58
C GLU A 151 -32.67 -16.32 6.87
N VAL A 152 -31.98 -17.46 6.78
CA VAL A 152 -30.52 -17.54 6.96
C VAL A 152 -29.79 -16.86 5.80
N ALA A 153 -30.30 -17.00 4.57
CA ALA A 153 -29.75 -16.32 3.40
C ALA A 153 -29.92 -14.79 3.49
N HIS A 154 -31.09 -14.32 3.92
CA HIS A 154 -31.35 -12.90 4.16
C HIS A 154 -30.44 -12.33 5.26
N LEU A 155 -30.31 -13.03 6.39
CA LEU A 155 -29.43 -12.63 7.48
C LEU A 155 -27.97 -12.54 7.03
N ARG A 156 -27.51 -13.50 6.21
CA ARG A 156 -26.17 -13.48 5.63
C ARG A 156 -25.93 -12.24 4.77
N PHE A 157 -26.92 -11.86 3.96
CA PHE A 157 -26.84 -10.66 3.12
C PHE A 157 -26.76 -9.38 3.97
N GLU A 158 -27.62 -9.25 4.98
CA GLU A 158 -27.63 -8.08 5.87
C GLU A 158 -26.33 -7.95 6.68
N ILE A 159 -25.76 -9.07 7.16
CA ILE A 159 -24.44 -9.06 7.83
C ILE A 159 -23.35 -8.55 6.87
N ALA A 160 -23.29 -9.08 5.65
CA ALA A 160 -22.28 -8.68 4.67
C ALA A 160 -22.38 -7.18 4.33
N ARG A 161 -23.61 -6.68 4.14
CA ARG A 161 -23.89 -5.26 3.89
C ARG A 161 -23.44 -4.38 5.05
N ASN A 162 -23.77 -4.76 6.29
CA ASN A 162 -23.40 -3.98 7.48
C ASN A 162 -21.88 -3.93 7.70
N LEU A 163 -21.17 -5.03 7.43
CA LEU A 163 -19.70 -5.06 7.47
C LEU A 163 -19.08 -4.12 6.41
N GLY A 164 -19.67 -4.06 5.20
CA GLY A 164 -19.24 -3.12 4.16
C GLY A 164 -19.46 -1.66 4.55
N ASN A 165 -20.58 -1.34 5.18
CA ASN A 165 -20.87 -0.02 5.71
C ASN A 165 -19.90 0.38 6.82
N LEU A 166 -19.64 -0.52 7.77
CA LEU A 166 -18.68 -0.31 8.85
C LEU A 166 -17.27 -0.01 8.31
N ALA A 167 -16.79 -0.81 7.35
CA ALA A 167 -15.49 -0.58 6.72
C ALA A 167 -15.40 0.79 6.04
N SER A 168 -16.49 1.23 5.40
CA SER A 168 -16.58 2.55 4.78
C SER A 168 -16.59 3.68 5.80
N MET A 169 -17.22 3.49 6.97
CA MET A 169 -17.23 4.46 8.07
C MET A 169 -15.85 4.61 8.70
N VAL A 170 -15.16 3.50 8.98
CA VAL A 170 -13.80 3.51 9.53
C VAL A 170 -12.84 4.28 8.61
N GLN A 171 -12.97 4.12 7.29
CA GLN A 171 -12.14 4.86 6.32
C GLN A 171 -12.41 6.38 6.27
N ARG A 172 -13.59 6.82 6.70
CA ARG A 172 -14.00 8.24 6.66
C ARG A 172 -13.86 8.94 8.01
N THR A 173 -13.65 8.18 9.08
CA THR A 173 -13.62 8.70 10.44
C THR A 173 -12.24 9.25 10.76
N ASN A 174 -12.16 10.56 10.99
CA ASN A 174 -10.90 11.26 11.31
C ASN A 174 -10.89 11.88 12.71
N MET A 175 -12.03 11.88 13.42
CA MET A 175 -12.11 12.44 14.77
C MET A 175 -11.77 11.38 15.83
N PRO A 176 -10.85 11.67 16.78
CA PRO A 176 -10.44 10.70 17.80
C PRO A 176 -11.61 10.14 18.63
N LYS A 177 -12.61 10.97 18.95
CA LYS A 177 -13.81 10.54 19.70
C LYS A 177 -14.64 9.53 18.93
N ASP A 178 -14.78 9.71 17.62
CA ASP A 178 -15.55 8.80 16.76
C ASP A 178 -14.81 7.47 16.58
N VAL A 179 -13.48 7.49 16.53
CA VAL A 179 -12.65 6.27 16.50
C VAL A 179 -12.87 5.46 17.79
N GLU A 180 -12.82 6.10 18.95
CA GLU A 180 -13.04 5.43 20.24
C GLU A 180 -14.44 4.82 20.35
N VAL A 181 -15.47 5.55 19.93
CA VAL A 181 -16.85 5.04 19.90
C VAL A 181 -16.97 3.86 18.93
N LEU A 182 -16.40 3.93 17.72
CA LEU A 182 -16.42 2.84 16.76
C LEU A 182 -15.68 1.60 17.28
N THR A 183 -14.52 1.76 17.92
CA THR A 183 -13.78 0.66 18.53
C THR A 183 -14.62 -0.02 19.61
N SER A 184 -15.22 0.75 20.52
CA SER A 184 -16.08 0.17 21.58
C SER A 184 -17.31 -0.56 21.02
N LEU A 185 -17.92 -0.03 19.95
CA LEU A 185 -19.04 -0.66 19.25
C LEU A 185 -18.61 -1.99 18.60
N ILE A 186 -17.45 -2.03 17.95
CA ILE A 186 -16.91 -3.24 17.32
C ILE A 186 -16.63 -4.30 18.38
N ASP A 187 -15.93 -3.93 19.46
CA ASP A 187 -15.57 -4.86 20.53
C ASP A 187 -16.82 -5.48 21.19
N SER A 188 -17.82 -4.65 21.48
CA SER A 188 -19.10 -5.12 22.04
C SER A 188 -19.87 -6.04 21.08
N SER A 189 -19.79 -5.77 19.77
CA SER A 189 -20.44 -6.59 18.73
C SER A 189 -19.73 -7.94 18.54
N VAL A 190 -18.40 -7.95 18.54
CA VAL A 190 -17.59 -9.18 18.49
C VAL A 190 -17.90 -10.06 19.70
N LYS A 191 -17.99 -9.47 20.90
CA LYS A 191 -18.37 -10.21 22.11
C LYS A 191 -19.74 -10.88 21.98
N LYS A 192 -20.77 -10.14 21.56
CA LYS A 192 -22.13 -10.69 21.35
C LYS A 192 -22.15 -11.80 20.30
N LEU A 193 -21.42 -11.63 19.20
CA LEU A 193 -21.32 -12.68 18.17
C LEU A 193 -20.63 -13.95 18.70
N GLY A 194 -19.65 -13.79 19.60
CA GLY A 194 -19.05 -14.90 20.34
C GLY A 194 -20.05 -15.65 21.22
N GLU A 195 -20.90 -14.92 21.96
CA GLU A 195 -21.96 -15.51 22.80
C GLU A 195 -22.98 -16.30 21.94
N ILE A 196 -23.44 -15.72 20.82
CA ILE A 196 -24.36 -16.38 19.88
C ILE A 196 -23.73 -17.64 19.29
N ARG A 197 -22.43 -17.59 18.93
CA ARG A 197 -21.71 -18.77 18.41
C ARG A 197 -21.64 -19.89 19.45
N SER A 198 -21.41 -19.57 20.72
CA SER A 198 -21.43 -20.55 21.80
C SER A 198 -22.80 -21.20 21.98
N LEU A 199 -23.88 -20.42 21.88
CA LEU A 199 -25.26 -20.94 21.91
C LEU A 199 -25.56 -21.89 20.75
N LEU A 200 -25.12 -21.55 19.54
CA LEU A 200 -25.26 -22.42 18.37
C LEU A 200 -24.44 -23.72 18.48
N GLY A 201 -23.27 -23.65 19.14
CA GLY A 201 -22.45 -24.83 19.45
C GLY A 201 -23.12 -25.76 20.47
N ALA A 202 -23.81 -25.20 21.47
CA ALA A 202 -24.53 -25.95 22.47
C ALA A 202 -25.78 -26.68 21.93
N GLN A 203 -26.38 -26.19 20.83
CA GLN A 203 -27.52 -26.85 20.18
C GLN A 203 -27.13 -27.97 19.19
N ARG A 204 -25.83 -28.22 19.02
CA ARG A 204 -25.27 -29.25 18.11
C ARG A 204 -24.90 -30.56 18.83
N HIS A 205 -25.15 -30.64 20.14
CA HIS A 205 -25.02 -31.80 21.02
C HIS A 205 -26.38 -32.17 21.61
#